data_AF-A0AAQ4E0B4-F1
#
_entry.id   AF-A0AAQ4E0B4-F1
#
_cell.length_a   1.000
_cell.length_b   1.000
_cell.length_c   1.000
_cell.angle_alpha   90.00
_cell.angle_beta   90.00
_cell.angle_gamma   90.00
#
_symmetry.space_group_name_H-M   'P 1'
#
loop_
_entity.id
_entity.type
_entity.pdbx_description
1 polymer ?
#
loop_
_entity_poly.entity_id
_entity_poly.type
_entity_poly.pdbx_seq_one_letter_code
_entity_poly.pdbx_strand_id
1 'polypeptide(L)'
;MHTIPTLQDDTFVLWESRAIMRYLVDMYAPDHSLYPKDVRMRALINQFLDYDLGTFYRTVADYFRMRRAYSYLLKGEEKCPKKEAAFQTSLRSLETLLESNPRRFLIGEKMTLADVSLMESLTVPE
;
A
#
# COMPACT_ATOMS: atom_id res chain seq x y z
N MET A 1 -19.50 0.41 -9.14
CA MET A 1 -18.13 -0.11 -9.32
C MET A 1 -18.02 -1.41 -8.52
N HIS A 2 -17.46 -2.49 -9.06
CA HIS A 2 -17.43 -3.80 -8.39
C HIS A 2 -16.01 -4.10 -7.86
N THR A 3 -15.61 -3.37 -6.82
CA THR A 3 -14.28 -3.50 -6.21
C THR A 3 -14.39 -3.77 -4.72
N ILE A 4 -13.39 -4.48 -4.18
CA ILE A 4 -13.25 -4.77 -2.75
C ILE A 4 -11.95 -4.10 -2.29
N PRO A 5 -11.93 -3.39 -1.15
CA PRO A 5 -13.04 -3.18 -0.21
C PRO A 5 -13.99 -2.02 -0.61
N THR A 6 -15.21 -2.07 -0.08
CA THR A 6 -16.19 -0.97 -0.09
C THR A 6 -16.65 -0.74 1.35
N LEU A 7 -16.63 0.52 1.81
CA LEU A 7 -17.18 0.95 3.08
C LEU A 7 -18.57 1.57 2.83
N GLN A 8 -19.52 1.21 3.68
CA GLN A 8 -20.78 1.93 3.82
C GLN A 8 -20.85 2.50 5.24
N ASP A 9 -20.99 3.81 5.34
CA ASP A 9 -21.16 4.57 6.58
C ASP A 9 -22.50 5.32 6.50
N ASP A 10 -23.52 4.76 7.13
CA ASP A 10 -24.94 5.12 6.91
C ASP A 10 -25.34 5.13 5.43
N THR A 11 -25.63 6.32 4.88
CA THR A 11 -25.99 6.55 3.48
C THR A 11 -24.78 6.87 2.59
N PHE A 12 -23.60 7.06 3.18
CA PHE A 12 -22.36 7.37 2.45
C PHE A 12 -21.65 6.07 2.06
N VAL A 13 -21.38 5.91 0.76
CA VAL A 13 -20.68 4.74 0.21
C VAL A 13 -19.36 5.17 -0.41
N LEU A 14 -18.27 4.54 0.02
CA LEU A 14 -16.91 4.85 -0.43
C LEU A 14 -16.17 3.56 -0.78
N TRP A 15 -15.50 3.56 -1.94
CA TRP A 15 -14.62 2.50 -2.37
C TRP A 15 -13.19 3.03 -2.54
N GLU A 16 -12.24 2.12 -2.72
CA GLU A 16 -10.78 2.31 -2.62
C GLU A 16 -10.26 2.30 -1.17
N SER A 17 -9.44 1.30 -0.83
CA SER A 17 -8.92 1.08 0.53
C SER A 17 -8.19 2.32 1.09
N ARG A 18 -7.37 2.98 0.27
CA ARG A 18 -6.62 4.19 0.68
C ARG A 18 -7.52 5.42 0.85
N ALA A 19 -8.63 5.52 0.11
CA ALA A 19 -9.64 6.56 0.35
C ALA A 19 -10.40 6.28 1.65
N ILE A 20 -10.81 5.03 1.86
CA ILE A 20 -11.46 4.56 3.09
C ILE A 20 -10.61 4.83 4.32
N MET A 21 -9.30 4.50 4.30
CA MET A 21 -8.40 4.77 5.43
C MET A 21 -8.33 6.25 5.79
N ARG A 22 -8.21 7.14 4.79
CA ARG A 22 -8.20 8.59 5.01
C ARG A 22 -9.51 9.08 5.60
N TYR A 23 -10.65 8.62 5.05
CA TYR A 23 -11.98 8.94 5.54
C TYR A 23 -12.18 8.53 7.01
N LEU A 24 -11.81 7.29 7.36
CA LEU A 24 -11.97 6.79 8.72
C LEU A 24 -11.19 7.62 9.74
N VAL A 25 -9.94 8.00 9.43
CA VAL A 25 -9.16 8.87 10.32
C VAL A 25 -9.77 10.27 10.37
N ASP A 26 -10.12 10.87 9.22
CA ASP A 26 -10.67 12.23 9.18
C ASP A 26 -12.01 12.36 9.91
N MET A 27 -12.88 11.33 9.87
CA MET A 27 -14.19 11.33 10.52
C MET A 27 -14.15 10.95 11.99
N TYR A 28 -13.43 9.88 12.33
CA TYR A 28 -13.49 9.27 13.65
C TYR A 28 -12.30 9.61 14.54
N ALA A 29 -11.22 10.16 13.97
CA ALA A 29 -10.01 10.50 14.72
C ALA A 29 -9.25 11.70 14.09
N PRO A 30 -9.90 12.88 13.92
CA PRO A 30 -9.41 13.99 13.09
C PRO A 30 -8.04 14.56 13.48
N ASP A 31 -7.63 14.41 14.74
CA ASP A 31 -6.35 14.89 15.28
C ASP A 31 -5.33 13.75 15.50
N HIS A 32 -5.64 12.55 15.03
CA HIS A 32 -4.75 11.41 15.19
C HIS A 32 -3.50 11.56 14.32
N SER A 33 -2.36 11.14 14.85
CA SER A 33 -1.07 11.20 14.16
C SER A 33 -0.99 10.35 12.89
N LEU A 34 -1.99 9.51 12.62
CA LEU A 34 -2.02 8.64 11.43
C LEU A 34 -2.23 9.47 10.16
N TYR A 35 -3.01 10.55 10.26
CA TYR A 35 -3.31 11.45 9.14
C TYR A 35 -3.50 12.91 9.62
N PRO A 36 -2.43 13.56 10.13
CA PRO A 36 -2.49 14.89 10.74
C PRO A 36 -3.00 15.94 9.76
N LYS A 37 -3.60 17.05 10.25
CA LYS A 37 -4.13 18.14 9.41
C LYS A 37 -3.07 19.03 8.76
N ASP A 38 -1.81 18.96 9.20
CA ASP A 38 -0.71 19.70 8.58
C ASP A 38 -0.55 19.32 7.09
N VAL A 39 -0.65 20.32 6.22
CA VAL A 39 -0.71 20.11 4.76
C VAL A 39 0.58 19.49 4.22
N ARG A 40 1.74 19.86 4.78
CA ARG A 40 3.04 19.33 4.32
C ARG A 40 3.19 17.87 4.72
N MET A 41 2.80 17.52 5.94
CA MET A 41 2.78 16.14 6.42
C MET A 41 1.78 15.30 5.61
N ARG A 42 0.58 15.80 5.30
CA ARG A 42 -0.37 15.10 4.42
C ARG A 42 0.18 14.88 3.03
N ALA A 43 0.88 15.86 2.46
CA ALA A 43 1.49 15.74 1.14
C ALA A 43 2.52 14.59 1.12
N LEU A 44 3.36 14.49 2.16
CA LEU A 44 4.29 13.37 2.30
C LEU A 44 3.55 12.03 2.46
N ILE A 45 2.51 11.97 3.29
CA ILE A 45 1.72 10.73 3.46
C ILE A 45 1.09 10.29 2.14
N ASN A 46 0.46 11.23 1.43
CA ASN A 46 -0.16 10.95 0.14
C ASN A 46 0.87 10.53 -0.91
N GLN A 47 2.06 11.15 -0.93
CA GLN A 47 3.16 10.74 -1.81
C GLN A 47 3.49 9.26 -1.66
N PHE A 48 3.59 8.77 -0.42
CA PHE A 48 3.89 7.36 -0.16
C PHE A 48 2.69 6.43 -0.43
N LEU A 49 1.46 6.87 -0.15
CA LEU A 49 0.26 6.12 -0.51
C LEU A 49 0.15 5.90 -2.03
N ASP A 50 0.47 6.93 -2.81
CA ASP A 50 0.42 6.89 -4.28
C ASP A 50 1.63 6.15 -4.86
N TYR A 51 2.82 6.31 -4.26
CA TYR A 51 4.00 5.50 -4.59
C TYR A 51 3.71 4.01 -4.40
N ASP A 52 3.14 3.63 -3.26
CA ASP A 52 2.79 2.25 -2.95
C ASP A 52 1.76 1.72 -3.97
N LEU A 53 0.64 2.42 -4.17
CA LEU A 53 -0.39 2.01 -5.13
C LEU A 53 0.13 1.87 -6.57
N GLY A 54 0.89 2.87 -7.05
CA GLY A 54 1.30 2.96 -8.44
C GLY A 54 2.56 2.16 -8.79
N THR A 55 3.44 1.95 -7.80
CA THR A 55 4.77 1.36 -8.00
C THR A 55 4.91 0.04 -7.27
N PHE A 56 4.85 0.05 -5.94
CA PHE A 56 5.23 -1.11 -5.13
C PHE A 56 4.14 -2.19 -5.10
N TYR A 57 2.91 -1.85 -4.70
CA TYR A 57 1.77 -2.76 -4.72
C TYR A 57 1.54 -3.35 -6.11
N ARG A 58 1.79 -2.58 -7.18
CA ARG A 58 1.62 -3.05 -8.55
C ARG A 58 2.56 -4.21 -8.89
N THR A 59 3.85 -4.10 -8.56
CA THR A 59 4.81 -5.19 -8.83
C THR A 59 4.57 -6.39 -7.92
N VAL A 60 4.19 -6.15 -6.66
CA VAL A 60 3.75 -7.20 -5.72
C VAL A 60 2.55 -7.95 -6.28
N ALA A 61 1.49 -7.23 -6.68
CA ALA A 61 0.30 -7.82 -7.26
C ALA A 61 0.60 -8.57 -8.56
N ASP A 62 1.42 -8.02 -9.46
CA ASP A 62 1.77 -8.66 -10.72
C ASP A 62 2.52 -9.98 -10.52
N TYR A 63 3.43 -10.03 -9.55
CA TYR A 63 4.20 -11.22 -9.21
C TYR A 63 3.37 -12.25 -8.42
N PHE A 64 2.69 -11.84 -7.35
CA PHE A 64 1.98 -12.74 -6.43
C PHE A 64 0.55 -13.07 -6.82
N ARG A 65 -0.23 -12.18 -7.46
CA ARG A 65 -1.55 -12.57 -8.01
C ARG A 65 -1.37 -13.57 -9.13
N MET A 66 -0.31 -13.43 -9.95
CA MET A 66 0.07 -14.49 -10.89
C MET A 66 0.42 -15.77 -10.14
N ARG A 67 1.18 -15.73 -9.04
CA ARG A 67 1.48 -16.97 -8.30
C ARG A 67 0.24 -17.64 -7.68
N ARG A 68 -0.67 -16.89 -7.05
CA ARG A 68 -1.86 -17.43 -6.35
C ARG A 68 -3.03 -17.78 -7.26
N ALA A 69 -3.42 -16.87 -8.16
CA ALA A 69 -4.55 -17.14 -9.06
C ALA A 69 -4.21 -18.28 -10.03
N TYR A 70 -2.94 -18.42 -10.42
CA TYR A 70 -2.48 -19.47 -11.32
C TYR A 70 -2.24 -20.80 -10.59
N SER A 71 -1.59 -20.79 -9.40
CA SER A 71 -1.41 -22.00 -8.58
C SER A 71 -2.74 -22.65 -8.18
N TYR A 72 -3.76 -21.85 -7.88
CA TYR A 72 -5.07 -22.36 -7.46
C TYR A 72 -5.99 -22.78 -8.62
N LEU A 73 -5.90 -22.15 -9.80
CA LEU A 73 -6.87 -22.36 -10.89
C LEU A 73 -6.33 -23.14 -12.09
N LEU A 74 -5.04 -23.07 -12.42
CA LEU A 74 -4.52 -23.59 -13.69
C LEU A 74 -3.16 -24.27 -13.50
N LYS A 75 -3.14 -25.56 -13.84
CA LYS A 75 -1.96 -26.46 -13.78
C LYS A 75 -0.70 -25.81 -14.39
N GLY A 76 0.15 -25.26 -13.51
CA GLY A 76 1.60 -25.20 -13.64
C GLY A 76 2.17 -24.47 -14.85
N GLU A 77 2.03 -23.14 -14.93
CA GLU A 77 3.04 -22.34 -15.63
C GLU A 77 4.11 -21.84 -14.67
N GLU A 78 5.35 -21.82 -15.16
CA GLU A 78 6.53 -21.37 -14.44
C GLU A 78 6.49 -19.88 -14.11
N LYS A 79 7.19 -19.52 -13.02
CA LYS A 79 7.48 -18.16 -12.61
C LYS A 79 7.88 -17.32 -13.82
N CYS A 80 7.24 -16.16 -14.03
CA CYS A 80 7.65 -15.22 -15.07
C CYS A 80 8.91 -14.45 -14.60
N PRO A 81 10.11 -14.70 -15.15
CA PRO A 81 11.35 -14.10 -14.64
C PRO A 81 11.33 -12.56 -14.74
N LYS A 82 10.62 -12.02 -15.74
CA LYS A 82 10.45 -10.58 -15.93
C LYS A 82 9.68 -9.93 -14.77
N LYS A 83 8.61 -10.58 -14.30
CA LYS A 83 7.81 -10.07 -13.17
C LYS A 83 8.55 -10.20 -11.85
N GLU A 84 9.28 -11.30 -11.67
CA GLU A 84 10.16 -11.49 -10.52
C GLU A 84 11.26 -10.42 -10.48
N ALA A 85 11.93 -10.16 -11.62
CA ALA A 85 12.95 -9.11 -11.71
C ALA A 85 12.38 -7.71 -11.41
N ALA A 86 11.16 -7.42 -11.88
CA ALA A 86 10.48 -6.16 -11.59
C ALA A 86 10.16 -6.02 -10.09
N PHE A 87 9.63 -7.07 -9.46
CA PHE A 87 9.37 -7.12 -8.03
C PHE A 87 10.67 -6.95 -7.21
N GLN A 88 11.72 -7.68 -7.56
CA GLN A 88 13.03 -7.55 -6.92
C GLN A 88 13.63 -6.15 -7.08
N THR A 89 13.38 -5.50 -8.23
CA THR A 89 13.81 -4.11 -8.45
C THR A 89 13.03 -3.16 -7.55
N SER A 90 11.71 -3.31 -7.44
CA SER A 90 10.91 -2.47 -6.53
C SER A 90 11.26 -2.68 -5.06
N LEU A 91 11.59 -3.91 -4.64
CA LEU A 91 12.09 -4.20 -3.30
C LEU A 91 13.42 -3.48 -3.02
N ARG A 92 14.38 -3.55 -3.95
CA ARG A 92 15.65 -2.81 -3.81
C ARG A 92 15.43 -1.30 -3.75
N SER A 93 14.55 -0.76 -4.59
CA SER A 93 14.22 0.66 -4.55
C SER A 93 13.59 1.07 -3.21
N LEU A 94 12.73 0.23 -2.63
CA LEU A 94 12.17 0.46 -1.31
C LEU A 94 13.27 0.38 -0.22
N GLU A 95 14.15 -0.61 -0.28
CA GLU A 95 15.28 -0.75 0.65
C GLU A 95 16.17 0.51 0.63
N THR A 96 16.61 0.95 -0.55
CA THR A 96 17.41 2.18 -0.70
C THR A 96 16.68 3.41 -0.16
N LEU A 97 15.37 3.49 -0.34
CA LEU A 97 14.56 4.60 0.18
C LEU A 97 14.55 4.60 1.72
N LEU A 98 14.44 3.42 2.34
CA LEU A 98 14.47 3.27 3.79
C LEU A 98 15.88 3.56 4.36
N GLU A 99 16.93 3.05 3.72
CA GLU A 99 18.33 3.29 4.11
C GLU A 99 18.70 4.78 4.02
N SER A 100 18.27 5.46 2.96
CA SER A 100 18.57 6.88 2.74
C SER A 100 17.85 7.83 3.71
N ASN A 101 16.84 7.33 4.43
CA ASN A 101 16.05 8.10 5.37
C ASN A 101 15.86 7.34 6.69
N PRO A 102 16.92 7.21 7.51
CA PRO A 102 16.92 6.39 8.73
C PRO A 102 16.02 7.02 9.80
N ARG A 103 14.74 6.70 9.73
CA ARG A 103 13.70 7.12 10.67
C ARG A 103 12.96 5.90 11.17
N ARG A 104 12.25 6.04 12.29
CA ARG A 104 11.48 4.94 12.87
C ARG A 104 10.36 4.44 11.95
N PHE A 105 9.74 5.35 11.20
CA PHE A 105 8.66 5.09 10.25
C PHE A 105 8.96 5.81 8.93
N LEU A 106 8.18 5.54 7.87
CA LEU A 106 8.37 6.15 6.55
C LEU A 106 8.45 7.68 6.63
N ILE A 107 7.64 8.29 7.50
CA ILE A 107 7.52 9.73 7.63
C ILE A 107 7.67 10.13 9.10
N GLY A 108 8.92 10.16 9.57
CA GLY A 108 9.25 10.68 10.89
C GLY A 108 9.21 9.62 12.00
N GLU A 109 8.90 10.07 13.21
CA GLU A 109 8.97 9.25 14.43
C GLU A 109 7.66 8.52 14.78
N LYS A 110 6.57 8.81 14.06
CA LYS A 110 5.25 8.25 14.33
C LYS A 110 4.72 7.52 13.09
N MET A 111 4.02 6.42 13.33
CA MET A 111 3.33 5.67 12.29
C MET A 111 2.25 6.54 11.64
N THR A 112 2.11 6.41 10.32
CA THR A 112 1.12 7.10 9.49
C THR A 112 0.35 6.12 8.61
N LEU A 113 -0.67 6.61 7.90
CA LEU A 113 -1.36 5.79 6.90
C LEU A 113 -0.44 5.26 5.78
N ALA A 114 0.69 5.94 5.50
CA ALA A 114 1.68 5.46 4.55
C ALA A 114 2.29 4.12 5.00
N ASP A 115 2.62 4.01 6.30
CA ASP A 115 3.18 2.79 6.88
C ASP A 115 2.17 1.65 6.86
N VAL A 116 0.90 1.94 7.18
CA VAL A 116 -0.19 0.95 7.17
C VAL A 116 -0.40 0.39 5.76
N SER A 117 -0.41 1.25 4.74
CA SER A 117 -0.56 0.84 3.35
C SER A 117 0.62 -0.02 2.88
N LEU A 118 1.84 0.42 3.16
CA LEU A 118 3.04 -0.31 2.74
C LEU A 118 3.17 -1.66 3.45
N MET A 119 2.81 -1.72 4.73
CA MET A 119 2.79 -2.97 5.50
C MET A 119 1.89 -4.01 4.83
N GLU A 120 0.70 -3.63 4.35
CA GLU A 120 -0.19 -4.54 3.62
C GLU A 120 0.50 -5.11 2.38
N SER A 121 1.12 -4.26 1.56
CA SER A 121 1.87 -4.67 0.37
C SER A 121 3.05 -5.61 0.69
N LEU A 122 3.68 -5.45 1.86
CA LEU A 122 4.81 -6.28 2.30
C LEU A 122 4.37 -7.63 2.87
N THR A 123 3.16 -7.72 3.43
CA THR A 123 2.68 -8.90 4.16
C THR A 123 2.10 -9.95 3.20
N VAL A 124 2.87 -10.35 2.19
CA VAL A 124 2.45 -11.43 1.29
C VAL A 124 2.92 -12.78 1.84
N PRO A 125 2.01 -13.72 2.13
CA PRO A 125 2.40 -15.05 2.61
C PRO A 125 3.19 -15.79 1.52
N GLU A 126 4.26 -16.48 1.94
CA GLU A 126 5.10 -17.33 1.08
C GLU A 126 4.34 -18.40 0.28
#